data_AF-A0A349DFE2-F1
#
_entry.id   AF-A0A349DFE2-F1
#
_cell.length_a   1.000
_cell.length_b   1.000
_cell.length_c   1.000
_cell.angle_alpha   90.00
_cell.angle_beta   90.00
_cell.angle_gamma   90.00
#
_symmetry.space_group_name_H-M   'P 1'
#
loop_
_entity.id
_entity.type
_entity.pdbx_description
1 polymer ?
#
loop_
_entity_poly.entity_id
_entity_poly.type
_entity_poly.pdbx_seq_one_letter_code
_entity_poly.pdbx_strand_id
1 'polypeptide(L)'
;MLLKYYLGSLYDSMEIPEQSIQVRKILLNASSKDSLVEVELFDLLEKQGEIHETTKIIINKCVLMGFGVEYAGLYGADWGRKANFFKKLNLLFPDESDFAFNYCDMAVFAGRSPDDFYPILKQGILNDKEYKFYPSSDVFDEISESKYSFEFDLLLFENHLKPGSREEFNESLNELKAKHNTPNYLEKLEAIRWTEN
;
A
#
# COMPACT_ATOMS: atom_id res chain seq x y z
N MET A 1 -7.91 -24.92 -4.76
CA MET A 1 -8.99 -24.90 -3.75
C MET A 1 -8.95 -23.62 -2.91
N LEU A 2 -7.79 -23.20 -2.39
CA LEU A 2 -7.66 -21.96 -1.60
C LEU A 2 -7.82 -20.66 -2.43
N LEU A 3 -7.19 -20.52 -3.61
CA LEU A 3 -7.40 -19.34 -4.47
C LEU A 3 -8.88 -19.13 -4.83
N LYS A 4 -9.64 -20.22 -5.01
CA LYS A 4 -11.10 -20.16 -5.21
C LYS A 4 -11.84 -19.55 -4.02
N TYR A 5 -11.42 -19.88 -2.80
CA TYR A 5 -12.00 -19.31 -1.58
C TYR A 5 -11.76 -17.79 -1.50
N TYR A 6 -10.53 -17.33 -1.72
CA TYR A 6 -10.19 -15.90 -1.60
C TYR A 6 -10.72 -15.04 -2.74
N LEU A 7 -10.63 -15.54 -3.97
CA LEU A 7 -11.20 -14.86 -5.14
C LEU A 7 -12.74 -14.88 -5.10
N GLY A 8 -13.35 -15.87 -4.46
CA GLY A 8 -14.80 -15.97 -4.32
C GLY A 8 -15.49 -15.98 -5.69
N SER A 9 -16.45 -15.08 -5.91
CA SER A 9 -17.12 -14.93 -7.21
C SER A 9 -16.16 -14.56 -8.35
N LEU A 10 -15.03 -13.91 -8.06
CA LEU A 10 -14.02 -13.55 -9.05
C LEU A 10 -13.22 -14.76 -9.56
N TYR A 11 -13.34 -15.94 -8.95
CA TYR A 11 -12.60 -17.11 -9.40
C TYR A 11 -13.13 -17.65 -10.74
N ASP A 12 -14.46 -17.77 -10.89
CA ASP A 12 -15.11 -18.37 -12.06
C ASP A 12 -15.81 -17.33 -12.96
N SER A 13 -15.94 -16.07 -12.52
CA SER A 13 -16.69 -15.05 -13.28
C SER A 13 -16.04 -14.75 -14.65
N MET A 14 -16.86 -14.76 -15.69
CA MET A 14 -16.49 -14.30 -17.04
C MET A 14 -17.05 -12.90 -17.35
N GLU A 15 -17.83 -12.34 -16.43
CA GLU A 15 -18.42 -10.99 -16.54
C GLU A 15 -17.50 -9.92 -15.92
N ILE A 16 -16.20 -10.19 -15.89
CA ILE A 16 -15.17 -9.25 -15.45
C ILE A 16 -14.34 -8.80 -16.67
N PRO A 17 -13.61 -7.69 -16.59
CA PRO A 17 -12.82 -7.20 -17.71
C PRO A 17 -11.81 -8.22 -18.22
N GLU A 18 -11.51 -8.20 -19.52
CA GLU A 18 -10.60 -9.15 -20.17
C GLU A 18 -9.21 -9.17 -19.51
N GLN A 19 -8.66 -8.01 -19.16
CA GLN A 19 -7.40 -7.92 -18.38
C GLN A 19 -7.48 -8.73 -17.08
N SER A 20 -8.62 -8.66 -16.37
CA SER A 20 -8.82 -9.38 -15.10
C SER A 20 -8.89 -10.89 -15.32
N ILE A 21 -9.50 -11.33 -16.42
CA ILE A 21 -9.55 -12.75 -16.82
C ILE A 21 -8.14 -13.26 -17.14
N GLN A 22 -7.36 -12.50 -17.90
CA GLN A 22 -6.00 -12.86 -18.30
C GLN A 22 -5.07 -12.94 -17.09
N VAL A 23 -5.06 -11.90 -16.25
CA VAL A 23 -4.28 -11.88 -14.99
C VAL A 23 -4.66 -13.05 -14.09
N ARG A 24 -5.96 -13.31 -13.91
CA ARG A 24 -6.43 -14.46 -13.14
C ARG A 24 -5.91 -15.77 -13.71
N LYS A 25 -5.97 -15.99 -15.02
CA LYS A 25 -5.46 -17.22 -15.66
C LYS A 25 -3.96 -17.40 -15.43
N ILE A 26 -3.17 -16.35 -15.58
CA ILE A 26 -1.72 -16.36 -15.31
C ILE A 26 -1.47 -16.78 -13.85
N LEU A 27 -2.14 -16.12 -12.90
CA LEU A 27 -2.00 -16.40 -11.46
C LEU A 27 -2.49 -17.79 -11.06
N LEU A 28 -3.54 -18.31 -11.70
CA LEU A 28 -4.07 -19.65 -11.44
C LEU A 28 -3.17 -20.77 -11.98
N ASN A 29 -2.36 -20.50 -13.00
CA ASN A 29 -1.38 -21.43 -13.54
C ASN A 29 -0.08 -21.46 -12.71
N ALA A 30 0.05 -20.58 -11.71
CA ALA A 30 1.25 -20.47 -10.92
C ALA A 30 1.48 -21.66 -10.00
N SER A 31 2.68 -22.25 -10.07
CA SER A 31 3.20 -23.08 -8.99
C SER A 31 4.04 -22.23 -8.02
N SER A 32 4.19 -22.66 -6.77
CA SER A 32 4.82 -21.89 -5.68
C SER A 32 6.30 -21.52 -5.91
N LYS A 33 6.91 -21.96 -7.01
CA LYS A 33 8.31 -21.67 -7.38
C LYS A 33 8.48 -21.04 -8.76
N ASP A 34 7.39 -20.72 -9.46
CA ASP A 34 7.49 -20.35 -10.86
C ASP A 34 7.80 -18.87 -11.06
N SER A 35 9.03 -18.55 -11.45
CA SER A 35 9.42 -17.20 -11.86
C SER A 35 8.80 -16.78 -13.19
N LEU A 36 8.32 -17.72 -14.02
CA LEU A 36 7.74 -17.41 -15.33
C LEU A 36 6.38 -16.72 -15.20
N VAL A 37 5.62 -17.01 -14.15
CA VAL A 37 4.33 -16.35 -13.88
C VAL A 37 4.52 -14.86 -13.63
N GLU A 38 5.56 -14.51 -12.86
CA GLU A 38 5.89 -13.11 -12.58
C GLU A 38 6.22 -12.37 -13.89
N VAL A 39 7.02 -12.99 -14.76
CA VAL A 39 7.39 -12.43 -16.07
C VAL A 39 6.15 -12.27 -16.94
N GLU A 40 5.33 -13.32 -17.11
CA GLU A 40 4.14 -13.27 -17.96
C GLU A 40 3.12 -12.22 -17.47
N LEU A 41 2.97 -12.09 -16.15
CA LEU A 41 2.10 -11.08 -15.56
C LEU A 41 2.59 -9.67 -15.85
N PHE A 42 3.86 -9.38 -15.60
CA PHE A 42 4.40 -8.04 -15.83
C PHE A 42 4.46 -7.69 -17.32
N ASP A 43 4.80 -8.64 -18.20
CA ASP A 43 4.75 -8.45 -19.65
C ASP A 43 3.34 -8.09 -20.15
N LEU A 44 2.30 -8.67 -19.53
CA LEU A 44 0.92 -8.35 -19.84
C LEU A 44 0.55 -6.93 -19.38
N LEU A 45 0.85 -6.61 -18.13
CA LEU A 45 0.50 -5.33 -17.50
C LEU A 45 1.22 -4.16 -18.17
N GLU A 46 2.50 -4.33 -18.52
CA GLU A 46 3.30 -3.32 -19.24
C GLU A 46 2.70 -2.95 -20.60
N LYS A 47 2.17 -3.94 -21.34
CA LYS A 47 1.57 -3.70 -22.67
C LYS A 47 0.25 -2.97 -22.60
N GLN A 48 -0.45 -3.03 -21.47
CA GLN A 48 -1.79 -2.47 -21.33
C GLN A 48 -1.77 -1.02 -20.82
N GLY A 49 -0.73 -0.61 -20.08
CA GLY A 49 -0.50 0.78 -19.67
C GLY A 49 -1.44 1.32 -18.60
N GLU A 50 -2.59 0.68 -18.38
CA GLU A 50 -3.56 0.97 -17.32
C GLU A 50 -3.95 -0.32 -16.61
N ILE A 51 -4.43 -0.21 -15.36
CA ILE A 51 -4.90 -1.36 -14.59
C ILE A 51 -6.34 -1.17 -14.12
N HIS A 52 -7.17 -2.15 -14.40
CA HIS A 52 -8.58 -2.15 -14.01
C HIS A 52 -8.72 -2.51 -12.53
N GLU A 53 -9.69 -1.90 -11.83
CA GLU A 53 -9.98 -2.13 -10.41
C GLU A 53 -10.08 -3.62 -10.04
N THR A 54 -10.91 -4.38 -10.77
CA THR A 54 -11.02 -5.84 -10.59
C THR A 54 -9.70 -6.59 -10.74
N THR A 55 -8.78 -6.13 -11.59
CA THR A 55 -7.44 -6.71 -11.74
C THR A 55 -6.59 -6.48 -10.49
N LYS A 56 -6.60 -5.26 -9.95
CA LYS A 56 -5.93 -4.94 -8.68
C LYS A 56 -6.43 -5.82 -7.54
N ILE A 57 -7.75 -5.96 -7.40
CA ILE A 57 -8.37 -6.83 -6.38
C ILE A 57 -7.87 -8.28 -6.50
N ILE A 58 -7.82 -8.82 -7.74
CA ILE A 58 -7.33 -10.18 -7.98
C ILE A 58 -5.86 -10.31 -7.58
N ILE A 59 -4.99 -9.38 -8.01
CA ILE A 59 -3.57 -9.39 -7.68
C ILE A 59 -3.36 -9.33 -6.16
N ASN A 60 -3.97 -8.34 -5.50
CA ASN A 60 -3.82 -8.13 -4.05
C ASN A 60 -4.25 -9.37 -3.27
N LYS A 61 -5.41 -9.96 -3.61
CA LYS A 61 -5.90 -11.18 -2.97
C LYS A 61 -5.00 -12.39 -3.22
N CYS A 62 -4.37 -12.48 -4.39
CA CYS A 62 -3.47 -13.60 -4.71
C CYS A 62 -2.10 -13.46 -4.04
N VAL A 63 -1.58 -12.24 -3.82
CA VAL A 63 -0.20 -12.03 -3.34
C VAL A 63 -0.11 -11.74 -1.84
N LEU A 64 -1.07 -11.02 -1.24
CA LEU A 64 -0.98 -10.57 0.17
C LEU A 64 -1.20 -11.66 1.23
N MET A 65 -1.57 -12.89 0.86
CA MET A 65 -1.95 -13.91 1.85
C MET A 65 -0.76 -14.30 2.75
N GLY A 66 -0.87 -13.95 4.04
CA GLY A 66 0.28 -13.82 4.94
C GLY A 66 0.67 -15.03 5.79
N PHE A 67 -0.28 -15.82 6.33
CA PHE A 67 0.06 -16.86 7.32
C PHE A 67 -0.79 -18.12 7.13
N GLY A 68 -0.13 -19.29 7.12
CA GLY A 68 -0.77 -20.60 6.97
C GLY A 68 -1.07 -21.04 5.53
N VAL A 69 -0.72 -20.23 4.52
CA VAL A 69 -1.03 -20.50 3.11
C VAL A 69 0.23 -20.41 2.24
N GLU A 70 1.30 -21.10 2.65
CA GLU A 70 2.54 -21.25 1.86
C GLU A 70 2.28 -21.86 0.45
N TYR A 71 1.09 -22.41 0.24
CA TYR A 71 0.72 -23.17 -0.95
C TYR A 71 -0.14 -22.43 -1.98
N ALA A 72 -0.59 -21.18 -1.74
CA ALA A 72 -1.58 -20.55 -2.63
C ALA A 72 -1.36 -19.06 -2.96
N GLY A 73 -0.28 -18.44 -2.49
CA GLY A 73 0.13 -17.12 -2.94
C GLY A 73 1.43 -17.21 -3.76
N LEU A 74 1.62 -16.26 -4.69
CA LEU A 74 2.94 -15.99 -5.24
C LEU A 74 3.84 -15.66 -4.03
N TYR A 75 4.78 -16.56 -3.75
CA TYR A 75 5.88 -16.39 -2.77
C TYR A 75 5.59 -16.74 -1.31
N GLY A 76 4.43 -17.33 -0.95
CA GLY A 76 4.23 -17.91 0.38
C GLY A 76 4.53 -16.94 1.54
N ALA A 77 5.43 -17.30 2.45
CA ALA A 77 5.91 -16.41 3.54
C ALA A 77 7.19 -15.60 3.17
N ASP A 78 7.61 -15.60 1.91
CA ASP A 78 8.74 -14.80 1.42
C ASP A 78 8.32 -13.34 1.21
N TRP A 79 8.33 -12.60 2.32
CA TRP A 79 8.03 -11.17 2.37
C TRP A 79 8.95 -10.35 1.47
N GLY A 80 10.23 -10.74 1.34
CA GLY A 80 11.20 -10.06 0.50
C GLY A 80 10.80 -10.08 -0.97
N ARG A 81 10.33 -11.24 -1.45
CA ARG A 81 9.85 -11.39 -2.84
C ARG A 81 8.50 -10.70 -3.05
N LYS A 82 7.57 -10.76 -2.09
CA LYS A 82 6.30 -10.00 -2.15
C LYS A 82 6.54 -8.49 -2.18
N ALA A 83 7.47 -7.98 -1.37
CA ALA A 83 7.86 -6.58 -1.40
C ALA A 83 8.41 -6.19 -2.77
N ASN A 84 9.30 -6.99 -3.37
CA ASN A 84 9.80 -6.71 -4.72
C ASN A 84 8.70 -6.73 -5.77
N PHE A 85 7.74 -7.64 -5.65
CA PHE A 85 6.59 -7.74 -6.54
C PHE A 85 5.72 -6.47 -6.49
N PHE A 86 5.30 -6.05 -5.30
CA PHE A 86 4.52 -4.82 -5.16
C PHE A 86 5.30 -3.57 -5.51
N LYS A 87 6.62 -3.55 -5.27
CA LYS A 87 7.48 -2.45 -5.73
C LYS A 87 7.45 -2.31 -7.25
N LYS A 88 7.52 -3.43 -8.00
CA LYS A 88 7.41 -3.42 -9.47
C LYS A 88 6.02 -2.95 -9.92
N LEU A 89 4.94 -3.40 -9.28
CA LEU A 89 3.59 -2.92 -9.59
C LEU A 89 3.46 -1.41 -9.36
N ASN A 90 3.97 -0.90 -8.24
CA ASN A 90 3.97 0.54 -7.95
C ASN A 90 4.82 1.34 -8.96
N LEU A 91 5.90 0.76 -9.51
CA LEU A 91 6.68 1.42 -10.55
C LEU A 91 5.91 1.52 -11.88
N LEU A 92 5.09 0.51 -12.19
CA LEU A 92 4.26 0.47 -13.40
C LEU A 92 3.01 1.35 -13.26
N PHE A 93 2.42 1.37 -12.08
CA PHE A 93 1.18 2.08 -11.78
C PHE A 93 1.36 2.96 -10.53
N PRO A 94 2.14 4.06 -10.63
CA PRO A 94 2.47 4.90 -9.48
C PRO A 94 1.27 5.63 -8.87
N ASP A 95 0.19 5.78 -9.62
CA ASP A 95 -1.06 6.41 -9.16
C ASP A 95 -1.92 5.45 -8.32
N GLU A 96 -1.62 4.15 -8.34
CA GLU A 96 -2.36 3.12 -7.62
C GLU A 96 -1.86 3.01 -6.18
N SER A 97 -2.57 3.72 -5.30
CA SER A 97 -2.17 3.87 -3.89
C SER A 97 -2.12 2.51 -3.18
N ASP A 98 -3.04 1.59 -3.47
CA ASP A 98 -3.06 0.26 -2.86
C ASP A 98 -1.75 -0.51 -3.06
N PHE A 99 -1.10 -0.41 -4.22
CA PHE A 99 0.20 -1.02 -4.46
C PHE A 99 1.31 -0.38 -3.62
N ALA A 100 1.26 0.94 -3.39
CA ALA A 100 2.19 1.62 -2.51
C ALA A 100 2.06 1.11 -1.07
N PHE A 101 0.83 1.05 -0.52
CA PHE A 101 0.58 0.55 0.83
C PHE A 101 0.96 -0.93 0.98
N ASN A 102 0.56 -1.77 0.03
CA ASN A 102 0.92 -3.19 0.03
C ASN A 102 2.44 -3.41 -0.05
N TYR A 103 3.16 -2.60 -0.84
CA TYR A 103 4.62 -2.66 -0.85
C TYR A 103 5.19 -2.35 0.54
N CYS A 104 4.71 -1.29 1.20
CA CYS A 104 5.22 -0.87 2.50
C CYS A 104 4.99 -1.93 3.58
N ASP A 105 3.80 -2.52 3.64
CA ASP A 105 3.51 -3.63 4.56
C ASP A 105 4.49 -4.79 4.34
N MET A 106 4.65 -5.23 3.09
CA MET A 106 5.56 -6.33 2.78
C MET A 106 7.03 -5.96 3.01
N ALA A 107 7.41 -4.70 2.84
CA ALA A 107 8.76 -4.21 3.09
C ALA A 107 9.11 -4.28 4.59
N VAL A 108 8.18 -3.91 5.47
CA VAL A 108 8.33 -4.04 6.93
C VAL A 108 8.46 -5.51 7.33
N PHE A 109 7.56 -6.39 6.86
CA PHE A 109 7.68 -7.83 7.15
C PHE A 109 8.96 -8.46 6.57
N ALA A 110 9.53 -7.87 5.52
CA ALA A 110 10.80 -8.27 4.95
C ALA A 110 12.02 -7.70 5.70
N GLY A 111 11.83 -6.89 6.74
CA GLY A 111 12.89 -6.23 7.51
C GLY A 111 13.65 -5.16 6.71
N ARG A 112 12.99 -4.49 5.76
CA ARG A 112 13.60 -3.40 4.99
C ARG A 112 13.65 -2.12 5.80
N SER A 113 14.61 -1.25 5.47
CA SER A 113 14.74 0.03 6.15
C SER A 113 13.59 0.96 5.77
N PRO A 114 13.15 1.87 6.67
CA PRO A 114 12.27 2.98 6.30
C PRO A 114 12.76 3.78 5.08
N ASP A 115 14.07 3.84 4.84
CA ASP A 115 14.66 4.48 3.64
C ASP A 115 14.20 3.81 2.33
N ASP A 116 13.85 2.52 2.36
CA ASP A 116 13.42 1.76 1.19
C ASP A 116 11.94 1.97 0.83
N PHE A 117 11.10 2.30 1.80
CA PHE A 117 9.64 2.30 1.62
C PHE A 117 8.96 3.63 1.93
N TYR A 118 9.52 4.50 2.76
CA TYR A 118 8.90 5.79 3.09
C TYR A 118 8.63 6.68 1.86
N PRO A 119 9.53 6.82 0.87
CA PRO A 119 9.24 7.64 -0.32
C PRO A 119 8.03 7.13 -1.12
N ILE A 120 7.84 5.81 -1.17
CA ILE A 120 6.70 5.18 -1.85
C ILE A 120 5.43 5.35 -1.01
N LEU A 121 5.51 5.18 0.31
CA LEU A 121 4.36 5.41 1.20
C LEU A 121 3.86 6.84 1.10
N LYS A 122 4.77 7.82 1.13
CA LYS A 122 4.44 9.24 0.99
C LYS A 122 3.69 9.50 -0.31
N GLN A 123 4.17 8.93 -1.42
CA GLN A 123 3.49 9.06 -2.72
C GLN A 123 2.10 8.42 -2.69
N GLY A 124 1.96 7.23 -2.08
CA GLY A 124 0.68 6.54 -1.91
C GLY A 124 -0.33 7.36 -1.12
N ILE A 125 0.08 7.95 0.01
CA ILE A 125 -0.77 8.84 0.82
C ILE A 125 -1.23 10.06 0.01
N LEU A 126 -0.33 10.68 -0.75
CA LEU A 126 -0.67 11.85 -1.56
C LEU A 126 -1.59 11.52 -2.75
N ASN A 127 -1.50 10.29 -3.27
CA ASN A 127 -2.34 9.83 -4.38
C ASN A 127 -3.73 9.36 -3.93
N ASP A 128 -3.88 8.96 -2.67
CA ASP A 128 -5.17 8.52 -2.10
C ASP A 128 -6.10 9.69 -1.75
N LYS A 129 -6.69 10.30 -2.78
CA LYS A 129 -7.59 11.46 -2.65
C LYS A 129 -8.87 11.18 -1.86
N GLU A 130 -9.24 9.91 -1.76
CA GLU A 130 -10.45 9.46 -1.07
C GLU A 130 -10.17 9.00 0.36
N TYR A 131 -8.90 9.01 0.79
CA TYR A 131 -8.47 8.59 2.13
C TYR A 131 -8.91 7.15 2.46
N LYS A 132 -8.92 6.29 1.45
CA LYS A 132 -9.32 4.88 1.54
C LYS A 132 -8.30 4.02 2.27
N PHE A 133 -7.03 4.40 2.20
CA PHE A 133 -5.92 3.61 2.70
C PHE A 133 -5.24 4.34 3.85
N TYR A 134 -4.86 3.57 4.86
CA TYR A 134 -4.11 4.04 6.02
C TYR A 134 -2.95 3.07 6.26
N PRO A 135 -1.76 3.55 6.68
CA PRO A 135 -0.64 2.68 7.00
C PRO A 135 -1.03 1.63 8.04
N SER A 136 -0.56 0.39 7.88
CA SER A 136 -0.72 -0.63 8.92
C SER A 136 -0.01 -0.22 10.21
N SER A 137 -0.37 -0.85 11.34
CA SER A 137 0.31 -0.60 12.62
C SER A 137 1.81 -0.83 12.53
N ASP A 138 2.23 -1.92 11.88
CA ASP A 138 3.66 -2.25 11.75
C ASP A 138 4.41 -1.18 10.92
N VAL A 139 3.81 -0.70 9.82
CA VAL A 139 4.38 0.40 9.03
C VAL A 139 4.42 1.72 9.81
N PHE A 140 3.36 2.00 10.57
CA PHE A 140 3.27 3.20 11.39
C PHE A 140 4.37 3.24 12.47
N ASP A 141 4.58 2.13 13.17
CA ASP A 141 5.57 2.01 14.23
C ASP A 141 6.99 2.19 13.68
N GLU A 142 7.33 1.47 12.59
CA GLU A 142 8.64 1.57 11.95
C GLU A 142 8.98 2.99 11.47
N ILE A 143 8.00 3.72 10.93
CA ILE A 143 8.23 5.11 10.50
C ILE A 143 8.31 6.06 11.69
N SER A 144 7.47 5.84 12.72
CA SER A 144 7.42 6.66 13.92
C SER A 144 8.74 6.66 14.69
N GLU A 145 9.47 5.54 14.65
CA GLU A 145 10.81 5.38 15.24
C GLU A 145 11.96 5.86 14.32
N SER A 146 11.64 6.25 13.09
CA SER A 146 12.63 6.66 12.08
C SER A 146 12.84 8.17 12.00
N LYS A 147 13.83 8.59 11.21
CA LYS A 147 14.07 10.01 10.87
C LYS A 147 12.90 10.69 10.14
N TYR A 148 11.94 9.92 9.62
CA TYR A 148 10.77 10.42 8.88
C TYR A 148 9.57 10.72 9.78
N SER A 149 9.63 10.40 11.08
CA SER A 149 8.51 10.53 12.04
C SER A 149 7.77 11.87 11.94
N PHE A 150 8.49 13.00 11.97
CA PHE A 150 7.87 14.33 11.89
C PHE A 150 7.16 14.58 10.56
N GLU A 151 7.81 14.25 9.44
CA GLU A 151 7.24 14.45 8.11
C GLU A 151 6.01 13.57 7.90
N PHE A 152 6.05 12.34 8.41
CA PHE A 152 4.95 11.39 8.34
C PHE A 152 3.73 11.83 9.14
N ASP A 153 3.93 12.23 10.39
CA ASP A 153 2.83 12.72 11.23
C ASP A 153 2.19 13.98 10.60
N LEU A 154 3.00 14.89 10.06
CA LEU A 154 2.49 16.07 9.37
C LEU A 154 1.67 15.68 8.13
N LEU A 155 2.18 14.74 7.33
CA LEU A 155 1.49 14.24 6.14
C LEU A 155 0.13 13.63 6.49
N LEU A 156 0.06 12.81 7.54
CA LEU A 156 -1.20 12.22 8.01
C LEU A 156 -2.16 13.27 8.56
N PHE A 157 -1.64 14.29 9.25
CA PHE A 157 -2.44 15.39 9.74
C PHE A 157 -3.07 16.21 8.61
N GLU A 158 -2.34 16.47 7.53
CA GLU A 158 -2.83 17.26 6.41
C GLU A 158 -3.79 16.49 5.49
N ASN A 159 -3.68 15.16 5.45
CA ASN A 159 -4.45 14.33 4.52
C ASN A 159 -5.53 13.52 5.23
N HIS A 160 -5.18 12.72 6.23
CA HIS A 160 -6.09 11.73 6.83
C HIS A 160 -6.88 12.26 8.02
N LEU A 161 -6.32 13.19 8.78
CA LEU A 161 -7.05 13.90 9.81
C LEU A 161 -7.84 15.03 9.13
N LYS A 162 -9.11 14.76 8.82
CA LYS A 162 -10.10 15.82 8.57
C LYS A 162 -10.85 16.09 9.87
N PRO A 163 -10.30 16.89 10.80
CA PRO A 163 -11.00 17.22 12.04
C PRO A 163 -12.39 17.79 11.70
N GLY A 164 -13.42 17.20 12.29
CA GLY A 164 -14.82 17.59 12.08
C GLY A 164 -15.15 18.92 12.75
N SER A 165 -14.29 19.39 13.66
CA SER A 165 -14.40 20.68 14.33
C SER A 165 -13.04 21.37 14.50
N ARG A 166 -13.10 22.67 14.77
CA ARG A 166 -11.92 23.45 15.13
C ARG A 166 -11.31 22.99 16.47
N GLU A 167 -12.12 22.45 17.39
CA GLU A 167 -11.59 21.89 18.64
C GLU A 167 -10.73 20.65 18.35
N GLU A 168 -11.25 19.68 17.60
CA GLU A 168 -10.52 18.45 17.21
C GLU A 168 -9.22 18.79 16.48
N PHE A 169 -9.26 19.78 15.57
CA PHE A 169 -8.05 20.27 14.90
C PHE A 169 -7.00 20.78 15.88
N ASN A 170 -7.40 21.63 16.84
CA ASN A 170 -6.48 22.21 17.81
C ASN A 170 -5.92 21.13 18.75
N GLU A 171 -6.74 20.16 19.15
CA GLU A 171 -6.32 19.03 19.98
C GLU A 171 -5.24 18.22 19.25
N SER A 172 -5.51 17.74 18.04
CA SER A 172 -4.52 16.99 17.25
C SER A 172 -3.25 17.81 16.96
N LEU A 173 -3.38 19.10 16.66
CA LEU A 173 -2.21 19.96 16.44
C LEU A 173 -1.38 20.14 17.72
N ASN A 174 -2.02 20.22 18.88
CA ASN A 174 -1.32 20.31 20.17
C ASN A 174 -0.62 18.99 20.52
N GLU A 175 -1.22 17.84 20.22
CA GLU A 175 -0.58 16.53 20.35
C GLU A 175 0.68 16.44 19.50
N LEU A 176 0.63 16.90 18.24
CA LEU A 176 1.81 16.96 17.37
C LEU A 176 2.90 17.86 17.94
N LYS A 177 2.56 19.03 18.48
CA LYS A 177 3.53 19.93 19.12
C LYS A 177 4.15 19.32 20.37
N ALA A 178 3.38 18.55 21.14
CA ALA A 178 3.88 17.84 22.31
C ALA A 178 4.87 16.73 21.90
N LYS A 179 4.57 15.99 20.82
CA LYS A 179 5.42 14.93 20.27
C LYS A 179 6.70 15.50 19.62
N HIS A 180 6.59 16.60 18.86
CA HIS A 180 7.66 17.19 18.06
C HIS A 180 8.07 18.59 18.55
N ASN A 181 8.68 18.63 19.72
CA ASN A 181 8.94 19.87 20.47
C ASN A 181 10.25 20.62 20.12
N THR A 182 10.89 20.30 18.99
CA THR A 182 12.11 21.01 18.58
C THR A 182 11.77 22.35 17.92
N PRO A 183 12.61 23.40 18.04
CA PRO A 183 12.30 24.72 17.49
C PRO A 183 11.92 24.72 16.00
N ASN A 184 12.66 23.96 15.17
CA ASN A 184 12.40 23.87 13.73
C ASN A 184 11.05 23.21 13.39
N TYR A 185 10.60 22.25 14.21
CA TYR A 185 9.32 21.57 14.00
C TYR A 185 8.16 22.38 14.53
N LEU A 186 8.34 23.04 15.67
CA LEU A 186 7.35 23.96 16.23
C LEU A 186 7.05 25.12 15.27
N GLU A 187 8.07 25.72 14.65
CA GLU A 187 7.87 26.77 13.64
C GLU A 187 6.96 26.30 12.49
N LYS A 188 7.17 25.07 12.00
CA LYS A 188 6.32 24.47 10.96
C LYS A 188 4.90 24.21 11.44
N LEU A 189 4.73 23.60 12.61
CA LEU A 189 3.41 23.31 13.20
C LEU A 189 2.64 24.60 13.54
N GLU A 190 3.35 25.67 13.91
CA GLU A 190 2.77 27.00 14.15
C GLU A 190 2.37 27.73 12.88
N ALA A 191 2.79 27.29 11.70
CA ALA A 191 2.32 27.85 10.43
C ALA A 191 0.98 27.25 9.99
N ILE A 192 0.61 26.08 10.49
CA ILE A 192 -0.62 25.37 10.12
C ILE A 192 -1.83 26.12 10.71
N ARG A 193 -2.86 26.31 9.88
CA ARG A 193 -4.08 27.05 10.25
C ARG A 193 -5.30 26.20 9.94
N TRP A 194 -6.31 26.31 10.79
CA TRP A 194 -7.64 25.80 10.47
C TRP A 194 -8.18 26.54 9.24
N THR A 195 -8.62 25.77 8.25
CA THR A 195 -9.36 26.26 7.09
C THR A 195 -10.79 25.74 7.18
N GLU A 196 -11.76 26.64 7.17
CA GLU A 196 -13.16 26.26 7.05
C GLU A 196 -13.39 25.65 5.65
N ASN A 197 -13.94 24.44 5.61
CA ASN A 197 -14.42 23.82 4.36
C ASN A 197 -15.83 24.31 4.03
#